data_AF-A0A8E5JNI5-F1
#
_entry.id   AF-A0A8E5JNI5-F1
#
_cell.length_a   1.000
_cell.length_b   1.000
_cell.length_c   1.000
_cell.angle_alpha   90.00
_cell.angle_beta   90.00
_cell.angle_gamma   90.00
#
_symmetry.space_group_name_H-M   'P 1'
#
loop_
_entity.id
_entity.type
_entity.pdbx_description
1 polymer ?
#
loop_
_entity_poly.entity_id
_entity_poly.type
_entity_poly.pdbx_seq_one_letter_code
_entity_poly.pdbx_strand_id
1 'polypeptide(L)'
;MFNNTRLSRWWALFALTATIMLALPAQANTWPLPPPGSRLVGENKFHVVEDDGGSLEAIAKKYNVGFLALLQANPGIDPYVPRAGSVLTIPLQTLLPDAPREGIVINLAELRLYYYQPGKNTVTVYPIGIGQLGGDTLTPTMVTTISDKRANPTWTPTANIRARYKAQGIDLPAVVPAGPDNPMGHHAIRLAAYGGVYLLHGTNADFGIGMRVSSGCIRLRDGDIETLFRQVTPGTKVNIINTPIKASVEPGGVRLVEVHQPLSKNIGDDPQVLPIVLNGPMQAFKDAPQTDAAVMEHVMEVRSGMPVDVTRQAEAKPQSL
;
A
#
# COMPACT_ATOMS: atom_id res chain seq x y z
N MET A 1 27.81 65.60 -42.63
CA MET A 1 26.56 64.99 -43.15
C MET A 1 26.71 63.48 -43.05
N PHE A 2 25.80 62.83 -42.30
CA PHE A 2 25.42 61.40 -42.30
C PHE A 2 26.55 60.33 -42.35
N ASN A 3 26.59 59.28 -41.54
CA ASN A 3 25.46 58.52 -41.01
C ASN A 3 25.89 57.59 -39.85
N ASN A 4 24.91 57.34 -38.99
CA ASN A 4 24.91 56.44 -37.83
C ASN A 4 25.14 54.95 -38.16
N THR A 5 25.30 54.18 -37.07
CA THR A 5 25.24 52.70 -36.88
C THR A 5 26.63 52.06 -36.67
N ARG A 6 26.89 51.17 -35.70
CA ARG A 6 26.04 50.23 -34.93
C ARG A 6 26.87 49.54 -33.83
N LEU A 7 26.17 49.01 -32.83
CA LEU A 7 26.42 47.76 -32.09
C LEU A 7 27.43 47.73 -30.91
N SER A 8 26.82 47.80 -29.72
CA SER A 8 27.24 47.25 -28.43
C SER A 8 27.65 45.78 -28.45
N ARG A 9 28.70 45.41 -27.70
CA ARG A 9 28.89 44.06 -27.15
C ARG A 9 29.35 44.15 -25.69
N TRP A 10 28.38 44.17 -24.78
CA TRP A 10 28.61 43.84 -23.38
C TRP A 10 28.65 42.32 -23.26
N TRP A 11 29.75 41.78 -22.75
CA TRP A 11 29.84 40.38 -22.34
C TRP A 11 29.18 40.24 -20.96
N ALA A 12 27.97 39.67 -20.92
CA ALA A 12 27.40 39.14 -19.70
C ALA A 12 27.42 37.61 -19.79
N LEU A 13 28.39 36.99 -19.12
CA LEU A 13 28.33 35.57 -18.80
C LEU A 13 27.22 35.38 -17.76
N PHE A 14 26.06 34.88 -18.18
CA PHE A 14 25.12 34.22 -17.28
C PHE A 14 25.49 32.75 -17.20
N ALA A 15 26.08 32.34 -16.08
CA ALA A 15 26.21 30.93 -15.73
C ALA A 15 24.82 30.40 -15.37
N LEU A 16 24.16 29.73 -16.32
CA LEU A 16 22.93 28.99 -16.06
C LEU A 16 23.31 27.64 -15.44
N THR A 17 23.49 27.59 -14.12
CA THR A 17 23.53 26.32 -13.40
C THR A 17 22.13 25.73 -13.38
N ALA A 18 21.82 24.89 -14.36
CA ALA A 18 20.63 24.07 -14.35
C ALA A 18 20.76 23.02 -13.23
N THR A 19 20.08 23.25 -12.12
CA THR A 19 19.85 22.21 -11.10
C THR A 19 18.93 21.17 -11.71
N ILE A 20 19.51 20.11 -12.27
CA ILE A 20 18.76 18.92 -12.66
C ILE A 20 18.30 18.27 -11.34
N MET A 21 17.06 18.53 -10.93
CA MET A 21 16.38 17.67 -9.97
C MET A 21 16.17 16.31 -10.65
N LEU A 22 17.07 15.37 -10.38
CA LEU A 22 16.83 13.97 -10.68
C LEU A 22 15.66 13.53 -9.79
N ALA A 23 14.46 13.46 -10.37
CA ALA A 23 13.34 12.76 -9.76
C ALA A 23 13.74 11.29 -9.65
N LEU A 24 14.27 10.89 -8.48
CA LEU A 24 14.49 9.48 -8.20
C LEU A 24 13.13 8.78 -8.32
N PRO A 25 13.01 7.70 -9.12
CA PRO A 25 11.79 6.93 -9.15
C PRO A 25 11.47 6.50 -7.72
N ALA A 26 10.21 6.62 -7.32
CA ALA A 26 9.75 6.12 -6.03
C ALA A 26 10.19 4.65 -5.90
N GLN A 27 11.18 4.41 -5.06
CA GLN A 27 11.70 3.07 -4.82
C GLN A 27 10.62 2.29 -4.08
N ALA A 28 10.44 1.02 -4.44
CA ALA A 28 9.63 0.12 -3.64
C ALA A 28 10.20 0.05 -2.21
N ASN A 29 9.32 -0.07 -1.21
CA ASN A 29 9.74 -0.10 0.18
C ASN A 29 10.33 -1.48 0.52
N THR A 30 11.66 -1.62 0.38
CA THR A 30 12.40 -2.86 0.62
C THR A 30 13.23 -2.78 1.89
N TRP A 31 13.11 -3.81 2.74
CA TRP A 31 13.88 -3.94 3.98
C TRP A 31 14.55 -5.31 4.09
N PRO A 32 15.65 -5.43 4.84
CA PRO A 32 16.15 -6.74 5.26
C PRO A 32 15.05 -7.47 6.04
N LEU A 33 15.00 -8.80 5.90
CA LEU A 33 14.16 -9.60 6.77
C LEU A 33 14.64 -9.46 8.22
N PRO A 34 13.72 -9.38 9.18
CA PRO A 34 14.08 -9.24 10.58
C PRO A 34 14.70 -10.54 11.09
N PRO A 35 15.46 -10.49 12.20
CA PRO A 35 16.07 -11.68 12.79
C PRO A 35 15.02 -12.74 13.16
N PRO A 36 15.43 -14.01 13.33
CA PRO A 36 14.51 -15.07 13.75
C PRO A 36 13.72 -14.67 15.00
N GLY A 37 12.42 -14.92 14.99
CA GLY A 37 11.49 -14.55 16.08
C GLY A 37 10.97 -13.11 16.02
N SER A 38 11.56 -12.23 15.20
CA SER A 38 11.04 -10.87 14.97
C SER A 38 10.18 -10.81 13.72
N ARG A 39 9.16 -9.94 13.73
CA ARG A 39 8.29 -9.64 12.57
C ARG A 39 8.29 -8.18 12.19
N LEU A 40 8.88 -7.30 12.99
CA LEU A 40 8.92 -5.87 12.73
C LEU A 40 9.91 -5.53 11.62
N VAL A 41 9.47 -4.77 10.61
CA VAL A 41 10.32 -4.20 9.57
C VAL A 41 10.00 -2.74 9.33
N GLY A 42 10.96 -2.01 8.78
CA GLY A 42 10.80 -0.60 8.44
C GLY A 42 10.76 0.32 9.66
N GLU A 43 10.67 1.62 9.36
CA GLU A 43 10.66 2.70 10.35
C GLU A 43 9.73 3.80 9.86
N ASN A 44 8.86 4.29 10.75
CA ASN A 44 7.99 5.41 10.41
C ASN A 44 8.81 6.67 10.13
N LYS A 45 8.32 7.50 9.22
CA LYS A 45 8.92 8.80 8.92
C LYS A 45 7.92 9.91 9.23
N PHE A 46 8.43 11.12 9.33
CA PHE A 46 7.61 12.31 9.46
C PHE A 46 7.75 13.17 8.20
N HIS A 47 6.64 13.73 7.75
CA HIS A 47 6.58 14.61 6.59
C HIS A 47 5.90 15.92 7.00
N VAL A 48 6.57 17.04 6.79
CA VAL A 48 5.96 18.37 6.96
C VAL A 48 5.23 18.71 5.67
N VAL A 49 3.94 18.99 5.75
CA VAL A 49 3.13 19.40 4.60
C VAL A 49 3.62 20.74 4.07
N GLU A 50 3.96 20.77 2.78
CA GLU A 50 4.44 21.95 2.07
C GLU A 50 3.24 22.87 1.71
N ASP A 51 3.49 24.18 1.58
CA ASP A 51 2.45 25.15 1.16
C ASP A 51 2.37 25.24 -0.38
N ASP A 52 2.19 24.08 -1.03
CA ASP A 52 2.20 23.92 -2.49
C ASP A 52 0.84 23.47 -3.06
N GLY A 53 -0.15 23.24 -2.18
CA GLY A 53 -1.47 22.72 -2.55
C GLY A 53 -1.48 21.23 -2.91
N GLY A 54 -0.42 20.49 -2.58
CA GLY A 54 -0.32 19.06 -2.82
C GLY A 54 -1.35 18.23 -2.04
N SER A 55 -1.91 17.20 -2.68
CA SER A 55 -2.91 16.32 -2.05
C SER A 55 -2.27 15.22 -1.19
N LEU A 56 -3.07 14.58 -0.35
CA LEU A 56 -2.62 13.43 0.43
C LEU A 56 -2.19 12.24 -0.45
N GLU A 57 -2.81 12.05 -1.62
CA GLU A 57 -2.38 11.03 -2.59
C GLU A 57 -1.00 11.33 -3.17
N ALA A 58 -0.67 12.62 -3.42
CA ALA A 58 0.67 12.99 -3.89
C ALA A 58 1.74 12.62 -2.85
N ILE A 59 1.45 12.84 -1.57
CA ILE A 59 2.31 12.43 -0.45
C ILE A 59 2.38 10.89 -0.36
N ALA A 60 1.25 10.20 -0.49
CA ALA A 60 1.22 8.73 -0.49
C ALA A 60 2.08 8.14 -1.63
N LYS A 61 2.04 8.74 -2.82
CA LYS A 61 2.88 8.38 -3.98
C LYS A 61 4.36 8.66 -3.71
N LYS A 62 4.71 9.81 -3.12
CA LYS A 62 6.08 10.20 -2.75
C LYS A 62 6.76 9.18 -1.85
N TYR A 63 6.04 8.63 -0.88
CA TYR A 63 6.55 7.63 0.08
C TYR A 63 6.21 6.17 -0.28
N ASN A 64 5.56 5.97 -1.43
CA ASN A 64 5.02 4.68 -1.87
C ASN A 64 4.21 3.94 -0.79
N VAL A 65 3.29 4.66 -0.13
CA VAL A 65 2.33 4.10 0.84
C VAL A 65 0.92 4.12 0.25
N GLY A 66 0.01 3.35 0.84
CA GLY A 66 -1.39 3.31 0.44
C GLY A 66 -2.17 4.49 1.01
N PHE A 67 -3.11 5.03 0.25
CA PHE A 67 -3.91 6.19 0.66
C PHE A 67 -4.63 5.97 2.01
N LEU A 68 -5.37 4.88 2.16
CA LEU A 68 -6.09 4.59 3.40
C LEU A 68 -5.15 4.32 4.59
N ALA A 69 -3.96 3.75 4.36
CA ALA A 69 -2.97 3.58 5.42
C ALA A 69 -2.47 4.94 5.93
N LEU A 70 -2.24 5.89 5.03
CA LEU A 70 -1.82 7.25 5.40
C LEU A 70 -2.94 8.00 6.14
N LEU A 71 -4.21 7.80 5.77
CA LEU A 71 -5.36 8.34 6.52
C LEU A 71 -5.49 7.73 7.92
N GLN A 72 -5.37 6.41 8.06
CA GLN A 72 -5.45 5.73 9.36
C GLN A 72 -4.34 6.21 10.31
N ALA A 73 -3.13 6.43 9.80
CA ALA A 73 -2.01 6.92 10.59
C ALA A 73 -2.13 8.40 10.99
N ASN A 74 -3.02 9.18 10.34
CA ASN A 74 -3.16 10.62 10.55
C ASN A 74 -4.64 11.03 10.70
N PRO A 75 -5.31 10.68 11.82
CA PRO A 75 -6.71 11.01 12.03
C PRO A 75 -7.01 12.51 11.92
N GLY A 76 -8.07 12.85 11.19
CA GLY A 76 -8.53 14.24 11.03
C GLY A 76 -7.79 15.06 9.95
N ILE A 77 -6.87 14.46 9.20
CA ILE A 77 -6.23 15.14 8.07
C ILE A 77 -7.23 15.36 6.92
N ASP A 78 -7.15 16.53 6.27
CA ASP A 78 -7.86 16.79 5.02
C ASP A 78 -7.18 16.03 3.87
N PRO A 79 -7.85 15.09 3.18
CA PRO A 79 -7.24 14.31 2.11
C PRO A 79 -6.99 15.10 0.82
N TYR A 80 -7.72 16.20 0.60
CA TYR A 80 -7.65 16.98 -0.63
C TYR A 80 -6.59 18.06 -0.51
N VAL A 81 -6.60 18.81 0.59
CA VAL A 81 -5.65 19.90 0.86
C VAL A 81 -5.19 19.82 2.32
N PRO A 82 -4.23 18.92 2.64
CA PRO A 82 -3.60 18.87 3.95
C PRO A 82 -3.09 20.25 4.37
N ARG A 83 -3.26 20.61 5.66
CA ARG A 83 -2.85 21.93 6.16
C ARG A 83 -1.33 22.08 6.09
N ALA A 84 -0.85 23.11 5.39
CA ALA A 84 0.57 23.46 5.34
C ALA A 84 1.18 23.62 6.75
N GLY A 85 2.41 23.15 6.93
CA GLY A 85 3.12 23.14 8.21
C GLY A 85 2.67 22.06 9.21
N SER A 86 1.59 21.32 8.93
CA SER A 86 1.25 20.13 9.73
C SER A 86 2.25 19.00 9.50
N VAL A 87 2.39 18.11 10.49
CA VAL A 87 3.29 16.95 10.42
C VAL A 87 2.45 15.69 10.24
N LEU A 88 2.72 14.96 9.16
CA LEU A 88 2.15 13.64 8.90
C LEU A 88 3.12 12.55 9.32
N THR A 89 2.60 11.51 9.95
CA THR A 89 3.28 10.24 10.15
C THR A 89 3.13 9.40 8.89
N ILE A 90 4.25 8.97 8.31
CA ILE A 90 4.31 8.08 7.16
C ILE A 90 4.49 6.64 7.69
N PRO A 91 3.47 5.76 7.56
CA PRO A 91 3.44 4.46 8.22
C PRO A 91 4.22 3.39 7.43
N LEU A 92 5.54 3.52 7.45
CA LEU A 92 6.49 2.60 6.78
C LEU A 92 6.93 1.44 7.68
N GLN A 93 6.72 1.53 8.99
CA GLN A 93 6.96 0.42 9.91
C GLN A 93 5.76 -0.52 9.94
N THR A 94 6.01 -1.83 9.88
CA THR A 94 4.94 -2.84 9.91
C THR A 94 5.42 -4.18 10.45
N LEU A 95 4.51 -4.94 11.05
CA LEU A 95 4.66 -6.36 11.33
C LEU A 95 4.40 -7.16 10.06
N LEU A 96 5.34 -8.01 9.65
CA LEU A 96 5.13 -8.96 8.57
C LEU A 96 3.93 -9.88 8.87
N PRO A 97 3.10 -10.25 7.89
CA PRO A 97 1.99 -11.18 8.10
C PRO A 97 2.42 -12.53 8.68
N ASP A 98 1.51 -13.18 9.41
CA ASP A 98 1.74 -14.54 9.94
C ASP A 98 1.45 -15.57 8.85
N ALA A 99 2.34 -15.59 7.85
CA ALA A 99 2.27 -16.46 6.69
C ALA A 99 3.70 -16.84 6.28
N PRO A 100 3.88 -17.94 5.53
CA PRO A 100 5.18 -18.29 4.97
C PRO A 100 5.79 -17.10 4.22
N ARG A 101 7.03 -16.75 4.56
CA ARG A 101 7.80 -15.66 3.93
C ARG A 101 8.36 -16.11 2.58
N GLU A 102 7.48 -16.50 1.66
CA GLU A 102 7.83 -17.10 0.37
C GLU A 102 6.95 -16.51 -0.74
N GLY A 103 7.58 -16.11 -1.85
CA GLY A 103 6.86 -15.58 -3.01
C GLY A 103 6.10 -14.31 -2.65
N ILE A 104 4.80 -14.28 -2.94
CA ILE A 104 3.92 -13.15 -2.70
C ILE A 104 2.94 -13.46 -1.56
N VAL A 105 2.85 -12.58 -0.58
CA VAL A 105 1.75 -12.55 0.39
C VAL A 105 0.98 -11.25 0.22
N ILE A 106 -0.33 -11.33 0.03
CA ILE A 106 -1.20 -10.15 -0.08
C ILE A 106 -2.13 -10.14 1.13
N ASN A 107 -2.12 -9.06 1.89
CA ASN A 107 -3.08 -8.88 2.98
C ASN A 107 -4.10 -7.81 2.58
N LEU A 108 -5.33 -8.26 2.31
CA LEU A 108 -6.39 -7.40 1.82
C LEU A 108 -6.81 -6.35 2.85
N ALA A 109 -6.76 -6.66 4.16
CA ALA A 109 -7.19 -5.75 5.22
C ALA A 109 -6.34 -4.49 5.35
N GLU A 110 -5.06 -4.57 4.99
CA GLU A 110 -4.11 -3.45 5.08
C GLU A 110 -3.67 -2.96 3.69
N LEU A 111 -4.25 -3.52 2.62
CA LEU A 111 -3.99 -3.13 1.24
C LEU A 111 -2.49 -3.13 0.89
N ARG A 112 -1.78 -4.19 1.32
CA ARG A 112 -0.36 -4.39 1.06
C ARG A 112 -0.08 -5.74 0.41
N LEU A 113 0.90 -5.73 -0.49
CA LEU A 113 1.56 -6.89 -1.06
C LEU A 113 2.99 -6.97 -0.53
N TYR A 114 3.36 -8.12 0.02
CA TYR A 114 4.69 -8.45 0.51
C TYR A 114 5.33 -9.42 -0.48
N TYR A 115 6.49 -9.06 -1.03
CA TYR A 115 7.25 -9.92 -1.92
C TYR A 115 8.57 -10.36 -1.26
N TYR A 116 8.74 -11.67 -1.17
CA TYR A 116 9.92 -12.35 -0.65
C TYR A 116 10.67 -12.96 -1.83
N GLN A 117 11.70 -12.26 -2.30
CA GLN A 117 12.48 -12.70 -3.45
C GLN A 117 13.30 -13.95 -3.12
N PRO A 118 13.20 -15.04 -3.92
CA PRO A 118 14.01 -16.24 -3.71
C PRO A 118 15.50 -15.93 -3.65
N GLY A 119 16.19 -16.49 -2.66
CA GLY A 119 17.64 -16.32 -2.46
C GLY A 119 18.05 -14.97 -1.86
N LYS A 120 17.12 -14.08 -1.52
CA LYS A 120 17.41 -12.82 -0.82
C LYS A 120 16.81 -12.80 0.57
N ASN A 121 17.54 -12.20 1.51
CA ASN A 121 17.06 -11.96 2.87
C ASN A 121 16.37 -10.60 2.99
N THR A 122 15.40 -10.33 2.11
CA THR A 122 14.69 -9.04 2.04
C THR A 122 13.21 -9.25 1.80
N VAL A 123 12.40 -8.29 2.26
CA VAL A 123 10.98 -8.17 1.92
C VAL A 123 10.75 -6.82 1.26
N THR A 124 9.99 -6.82 0.17
CA THR A 124 9.50 -5.58 -0.46
C THR A 124 8.02 -5.45 -0.25
N VAL A 125 7.57 -4.29 0.21
CA VAL A 125 6.15 -4.01 0.48
C VAL A 125 5.63 -2.98 -0.48
N TYR A 126 4.58 -3.36 -1.20
CA TYR A 126 3.89 -2.53 -2.17
C TYR A 126 2.49 -2.21 -1.66
N PRO A 127 2.04 -0.95 -1.71
CA PRO A 127 0.64 -0.64 -1.51
C PRO A 127 -0.16 -1.09 -2.73
N ILE A 128 -1.37 -1.59 -2.51
CA ILE A 128 -2.21 -2.13 -3.57
C ILE A 128 -3.62 -1.55 -3.54
N GLY A 129 -4.26 -1.48 -4.71
CA GLY A 129 -5.70 -1.30 -4.82
C GLY A 129 -6.38 -2.65 -5.02
N ILE A 130 -7.56 -2.85 -4.44
CA ILE A 130 -8.31 -4.11 -4.56
C ILE A 130 -9.74 -3.87 -5.07
N GLY A 131 -10.48 -4.96 -5.20
CA GLY A 131 -11.89 -4.97 -5.58
C GLY A 131 -12.77 -4.04 -4.75
N GLN A 132 -13.61 -3.27 -5.44
CA GLN A 132 -14.65 -2.45 -4.81
C GLN A 132 -15.71 -3.33 -4.12
N LEU A 133 -16.56 -2.69 -3.32
CA LEU A 133 -17.72 -3.36 -2.75
C LEU A 133 -18.79 -3.65 -3.81
N GLY A 134 -19.52 -4.75 -3.58
CA GLY A 134 -20.72 -5.12 -4.34
C GLY A 134 -20.48 -6.16 -5.44
N GLY A 135 -21.42 -7.11 -5.55
CA GLY A 135 -21.48 -8.07 -6.64
C GLY A 135 -20.25 -8.97 -6.77
N ASP A 136 -19.77 -9.12 -8.00
CA ASP A 136 -18.68 -10.00 -8.43
C ASP A 136 -17.31 -9.31 -8.46
N THR A 137 -17.20 -8.13 -7.82
CA THR A 137 -16.00 -7.28 -7.90
C THR A 137 -15.03 -7.44 -6.73
N LEU A 138 -15.33 -8.32 -5.77
CA LEU A 138 -14.47 -8.56 -4.61
C LEU A 138 -13.19 -9.30 -4.99
N THR A 139 -12.08 -8.94 -4.35
CA THR A 139 -10.85 -9.74 -4.41
C THR A 139 -10.95 -10.87 -3.36
N PRO A 140 -10.91 -12.15 -3.76
CA PRO A 140 -11.03 -13.26 -2.82
C PRO A 140 -9.70 -13.57 -2.11
N THR A 141 -9.80 -14.18 -0.93
CA THR A 141 -8.66 -14.87 -0.30
C THR A 141 -8.38 -16.19 -1.03
N MET A 142 -7.13 -16.54 -1.24
CA MET A 142 -6.73 -17.76 -1.96
C MET A 142 -5.25 -18.09 -1.80
N VAL A 143 -4.91 -19.37 -1.95
CA VAL A 143 -3.54 -19.83 -2.21
C VAL A 143 -3.45 -20.21 -3.68
N THR A 144 -2.51 -19.63 -4.41
CA THR A 144 -2.35 -19.83 -5.86
C THR A 144 -0.90 -19.61 -6.30
N THR A 145 -0.66 -19.58 -7.60
CA THR A 145 0.63 -19.28 -8.21
C THR A 145 0.45 -18.29 -9.35
N ILE A 146 1.54 -17.67 -9.77
CA ILE A 146 1.58 -16.92 -11.03
C ILE A 146 1.52 -17.93 -12.18
N SER A 147 0.56 -17.79 -13.10
CA SER A 147 0.41 -18.64 -14.28
C SER A 147 1.10 -18.07 -15.50
N ASP A 148 1.02 -16.76 -15.70
CA ASP A 148 1.57 -16.06 -16.87
C ASP A 148 1.85 -14.59 -16.51
N LYS A 149 2.67 -13.91 -17.33
CA LYS A 149 2.89 -12.48 -17.23
C LYS A 149 3.04 -11.85 -18.62
N ARG A 150 2.40 -10.70 -18.84
CA ARG A 150 2.43 -9.98 -20.11
C ARG A 150 2.78 -8.50 -19.92
N ALA A 151 3.79 -8.05 -20.66
CA ALA A 151 4.06 -6.63 -20.86
C ALA A 151 3.11 -6.06 -21.93
N ASN A 152 2.72 -4.80 -21.79
CA ASN A 152 1.78 -4.10 -22.65
C ASN A 152 0.50 -4.92 -22.90
N PRO A 153 -0.26 -5.26 -21.85
CA PRO A 153 -1.44 -6.10 -21.98
C PRO A 153 -2.54 -5.37 -22.77
N THR A 154 -3.30 -6.11 -23.57
CA THR A 154 -4.66 -5.69 -23.95
C THR A 154 -5.63 -5.95 -22.79
N TRP A 155 -6.69 -5.15 -22.69
CA TRP A 155 -7.76 -5.39 -21.73
C TRP A 155 -9.06 -5.78 -22.44
N THR A 156 -9.65 -6.90 -22.03
CA THR A 156 -10.94 -7.37 -22.52
C THR A 156 -11.92 -7.30 -21.35
N PRO A 157 -12.80 -6.28 -21.28
CA PRO A 157 -13.76 -6.15 -20.19
C PRO A 157 -14.69 -7.37 -20.14
N THR A 158 -14.99 -7.87 -18.95
CA THR A 158 -15.96 -8.98 -18.78
C THR A 158 -17.37 -8.52 -19.15
N ALA A 159 -18.27 -9.47 -19.40
CA ALA A 159 -19.67 -9.16 -19.69
C ALA A 159 -20.32 -8.29 -18.58
N ASN A 160 -20.04 -8.60 -17.32
CA ASN A 160 -20.56 -7.85 -16.17
C ASN A 160 -19.99 -6.43 -16.11
N ILE A 161 -18.69 -6.25 -16.38
CA ILE A 161 -18.09 -4.91 -16.47
C ILE A 161 -18.75 -4.10 -17.60
N ARG A 162 -18.92 -4.69 -18.79
CA ARG A 162 -19.58 -4.00 -19.92
C ARG A 162 -21.02 -3.62 -19.57
N ALA A 163 -21.78 -4.52 -18.93
CA ALA A 163 -23.15 -4.24 -18.50
C ALA A 163 -23.21 -3.07 -17.51
N ARG A 164 -22.30 -3.05 -16.53
CA ARG A 164 -22.24 -1.97 -15.52
C ARG A 164 -21.90 -0.61 -16.15
N TYR A 165 -20.90 -0.55 -17.04
CA TYR A 165 -20.54 0.70 -17.72
C TYR A 165 -21.66 1.16 -18.67
N LYS A 166 -22.31 0.21 -19.38
CA LYS A 166 -23.45 0.50 -20.25
C LYS A 166 -24.63 1.11 -19.47
N ALA A 167 -24.90 0.62 -18.25
CA ALA A 167 -25.90 1.20 -17.36
C ALA A 167 -25.58 2.64 -16.92
N GLN A 168 -24.32 3.07 -17.02
CA GLN A 168 -23.86 4.45 -16.78
C GLN A 168 -23.78 5.28 -18.07
N GLY A 169 -24.25 4.75 -19.20
CA GLY A 169 -24.19 5.42 -20.50
C GLY A 169 -22.83 5.34 -21.20
N ILE A 170 -21.91 4.49 -20.72
CA ILE A 170 -20.57 4.31 -21.30
C ILE A 170 -20.52 2.98 -22.05
N ASP A 171 -20.31 3.03 -23.37
CA ASP A 171 -20.09 1.83 -24.17
C ASP A 171 -18.60 1.48 -24.20
N LEU A 172 -18.25 0.31 -23.65
CA LEU A 172 -16.86 -0.15 -23.61
C LEU A 172 -16.53 -0.95 -24.88
N PRO A 173 -15.36 -0.71 -25.51
CA PRO A 173 -14.93 -1.52 -26.64
C PRO A 173 -14.74 -2.99 -26.21
N ALA A 174 -14.89 -3.90 -27.15
CA ALA A 174 -14.68 -5.34 -26.90
C ALA A 174 -13.26 -5.63 -26.41
N VAL A 175 -12.28 -4.89 -26.94
CA VAL A 175 -10.88 -4.94 -26.53
C VAL A 175 -10.34 -3.51 -26.46
N VAL A 176 -9.78 -3.14 -25.31
CA VAL A 176 -8.94 -1.95 -25.18
C VAL A 176 -7.49 -2.36 -25.52
N PRO A 177 -6.86 -1.73 -26.52
CA PRO A 177 -5.49 -2.04 -26.90
C PRO A 177 -4.50 -1.67 -25.79
N ALA A 178 -3.25 -2.11 -25.91
CA ALA A 178 -2.19 -1.60 -25.05
C ALA A 178 -1.93 -0.12 -25.32
N GLY A 179 -1.55 0.63 -24.30
CA GLY A 179 -1.24 2.06 -24.38
C GLY A 179 -1.63 2.83 -23.13
N PRO A 180 -1.43 4.16 -23.13
CA PRO A 180 -1.70 5.02 -21.96
C PRO A 180 -3.14 4.94 -21.45
N ASP A 181 -4.10 4.70 -22.33
CA ASP A 181 -5.52 4.63 -21.96
C ASP A 181 -5.95 3.26 -21.43
N ASN A 182 -5.05 2.27 -21.40
CA ASN A 182 -5.38 0.95 -20.91
C ASN A 182 -5.45 0.92 -19.37
N PRO A 183 -6.60 0.55 -18.77
CA PRO A 183 -6.76 0.59 -17.32
C PRO A 183 -5.98 -0.48 -16.56
N MET A 184 -5.33 -1.41 -17.27
CA MET A 184 -4.41 -2.39 -16.72
C MET A 184 -2.96 -1.89 -16.60
N GLY A 185 -2.64 -0.70 -17.12
CA GLY A 185 -1.28 -0.16 -17.16
C GLY A 185 -0.36 -0.98 -18.08
N HIS A 186 0.96 -0.86 -17.88
CA HIS A 186 1.94 -1.43 -18.80
C HIS A 186 2.31 -2.89 -18.53
N HIS A 187 1.91 -3.45 -17.38
CA HIS A 187 2.27 -4.81 -17.00
C HIS A 187 1.11 -5.52 -16.32
N ALA A 188 0.96 -6.80 -16.61
CA ALA A 188 -0.01 -7.68 -15.95
C ALA A 188 0.62 -9.03 -15.63
N ILE A 189 0.30 -9.55 -14.44
CA ILE A 189 0.73 -10.83 -13.90
C ILE A 189 -0.54 -11.61 -13.56
N ARG A 190 -0.73 -12.76 -14.19
CA ARG A 190 -1.93 -13.57 -14.06
C ARG A 190 -1.79 -14.59 -12.94
N LEU A 191 -2.84 -14.74 -12.14
CA LEU A 191 -2.94 -15.77 -11.12
C LEU A 191 -3.53 -17.06 -11.71
N ALA A 192 -3.10 -18.24 -11.25
CA ALA A 192 -3.59 -19.51 -11.77
C ALA A 192 -5.04 -19.82 -11.32
N ALA A 193 -5.43 -19.34 -10.13
CA ALA A 193 -6.74 -19.61 -9.56
C ALA A 193 -7.89 -19.09 -10.43
N TYR A 194 -9.05 -19.74 -10.28
CA TYR A 194 -10.30 -19.38 -10.97
C TYR A 194 -10.15 -19.26 -12.50
N GLY A 195 -9.32 -20.11 -13.12
CA GLY A 195 -9.11 -20.10 -14.57
C GLY A 195 -8.39 -18.86 -15.10
N GLY A 196 -7.66 -18.12 -14.25
CA GLY A 196 -6.86 -16.99 -14.71
C GLY A 196 -7.55 -15.64 -14.68
N VAL A 197 -8.74 -15.52 -14.08
CA VAL A 197 -9.53 -14.27 -14.13
C VAL A 197 -9.01 -13.15 -13.24
N TYR A 198 -8.19 -13.46 -12.23
CA TYR A 198 -7.56 -12.47 -11.35
C TYR A 198 -6.12 -12.18 -11.76
N LEU A 199 -5.76 -10.90 -11.72
CA LEU A 199 -4.45 -10.41 -12.09
C LEU A 199 -3.92 -9.41 -11.06
N LEU A 200 -2.59 -9.35 -10.95
CA LEU A 200 -1.89 -8.16 -10.47
C LEU A 200 -1.53 -7.33 -11.69
N HIS A 201 -1.83 -6.05 -11.69
CA HIS A 201 -1.57 -5.20 -12.85
C HIS A 201 -1.32 -3.74 -12.45
N GLY A 202 -0.84 -2.95 -13.41
CA GLY A 202 -0.64 -1.51 -13.23
C GLY A 202 -1.94 -0.70 -13.26
N THR A 203 -1.83 0.59 -13.44
CA THR A 203 -2.97 1.50 -13.55
C THR A 203 -2.57 2.69 -14.39
N ASN A 204 -3.48 3.19 -15.22
CA ASN A 204 -3.33 4.49 -15.87
C ASN A 204 -3.96 5.64 -15.08
N ALA A 205 -4.66 5.32 -13.97
CA ALA A 205 -5.18 6.32 -13.05
C ALA A 205 -4.10 6.72 -12.04
N ASP A 206 -4.06 8.01 -11.70
CA ASP A 206 -3.18 8.59 -10.68
C ASP A 206 -3.69 8.40 -9.24
N PHE A 207 -4.80 7.69 -9.06
CA PHE A 207 -5.41 7.38 -7.76
C PHE A 207 -5.85 5.92 -7.69
N GLY A 208 -6.25 5.48 -6.49
CA GLY A 208 -6.85 4.16 -6.27
C GLY A 208 -5.92 3.12 -5.63
N ILE A 209 -4.65 3.45 -5.41
CA ILE A 209 -3.72 2.60 -4.67
C ILE A 209 -3.89 2.82 -3.17
N GLY A 210 -4.02 1.73 -2.41
CA GLY A 210 -4.47 1.79 -1.02
C GLY A 210 -5.96 2.13 -0.92
N MET A 211 -6.77 1.73 -1.91
CA MET A 211 -8.23 1.88 -1.92
C MET A 211 -8.93 0.63 -2.51
N ARG A 212 -10.26 0.60 -2.39
CA ARG A 212 -11.14 -0.44 -2.96
C ARG A 212 -11.87 0.08 -4.19
N VAL A 213 -11.22 0.03 -5.36
CA VAL A 213 -11.71 0.69 -6.59
C VAL A 213 -11.74 -0.23 -7.82
N SER A 214 -11.14 -1.41 -7.74
CA SER A 214 -11.02 -2.30 -8.90
C SER A 214 -12.28 -3.15 -9.09
N SER A 215 -12.35 -3.87 -10.21
CA SER A 215 -13.39 -4.89 -10.44
C SER A 215 -12.91 -6.31 -10.06
N GLY A 216 -12.10 -6.43 -9.00
CA GLY A 216 -11.65 -7.70 -8.42
C GLY A 216 -10.15 -7.96 -8.54
N CYS A 217 -9.49 -7.42 -9.57
CA CYS A 217 -8.04 -7.52 -9.73
C CYS A 217 -7.26 -6.64 -8.74
N ILE A 218 -5.97 -6.91 -8.58
CA ILE A 218 -5.08 -6.19 -7.67
C ILE A 218 -4.28 -5.17 -8.47
N ARG A 219 -4.42 -3.88 -8.13
CA ARG A 219 -3.75 -2.75 -8.79
C ARG A 219 -2.48 -2.38 -8.02
N LEU A 220 -1.40 -2.14 -8.73
CA LEU A 220 -0.17 -1.54 -8.22
C LEU A 220 0.12 -0.26 -8.99
N ARG A 221 0.96 0.62 -8.43
CA ARG A 221 1.50 1.76 -9.20
C ARG A 221 2.33 1.23 -10.37
N ASP A 222 2.47 2.03 -11.42
CA ASP A 222 3.09 1.56 -12.67
C ASP A 222 4.55 1.11 -12.49
N GLY A 223 5.36 1.88 -11.73
CA GLY A 223 6.73 1.48 -11.40
C GLY A 223 6.82 0.25 -10.47
N ASP A 224 5.83 0.08 -9.59
CA ASP A 224 5.75 -1.08 -8.68
C ASP A 224 5.44 -2.36 -9.45
N ILE A 225 4.43 -2.34 -10.34
CA ILE A 225 4.09 -3.52 -11.14
C ILE A 225 5.24 -3.87 -12.10
N GLU A 226 5.93 -2.88 -12.68
CA GLU A 226 7.08 -3.15 -13.54
C GLU A 226 8.19 -3.85 -12.77
N THR A 227 8.52 -3.35 -11.57
CA THR A 227 9.55 -3.93 -10.71
C THR A 227 9.19 -5.35 -10.33
N LEU A 228 7.95 -5.58 -9.86
CA LEU A 228 7.47 -6.91 -9.51
C LEU A 228 7.47 -7.84 -10.72
N PHE A 229 7.01 -7.37 -11.88
CA PHE A 229 6.97 -8.12 -13.14
C PHE A 229 8.34 -8.65 -13.56
N ARG A 230 9.39 -7.85 -13.38
CA ARG A 230 10.77 -8.25 -13.68
C ARG A 230 11.29 -9.32 -12.74
N GLN A 231 10.84 -9.32 -11.48
CA GLN A 231 11.35 -10.21 -10.43
C GLN A 231 10.63 -11.56 -10.36
N VAL A 232 9.32 -11.58 -10.64
CA VAL A 232 8.52 -12.81 -10.51
C VAL A 232 8.52 -13.66 -11.78
N THR A 233 8.37 -14.96 -11.60
CA THR A 233 8.25 -15.95 -12.68
C THR A 233 6.97 -16.78 -12.53
N PRO A 234 6.43 -17.35 -13.62
CA PRO A 234 5.42 -18.39 -13.52
C PRO A 234 5.83 -19.48 -12.50
N GLY A 235 4.87 -19.93 -11.70
CA GLY A 235 5.09 -20.85 -10.57
C GLY A 235 5.37 -20.15 -9.24
N THR A 236 5.70 -18.85 -9.21
CA THR A 236 5.85 -18.09 -7.96
C THR A 236 4.57 -18.20 -7.13
N LYS A 237 4.69 -18.62 -5.86
CA LYS A 237 3.55 -18.77 -4.95
C LYS A 237 2.93 -17.42 -4.60
N VAL A 238 1.61 -17.42 -4.44
CA VAL A 238 0.82 -16.27 -4.03
C VAL A 238 -0.16 -16.71 -2.94
N ASN A 239 -0.12 -16.06 -1.78
CA ASN A 239 -1.06 -16.29 -0.68
C ASN A 239 -1.81 -14.98 -0.39
N ILE A 240 -3.12 -14.97 -0.60
CA ILE A 240 -3.99 -13.83 -0.35
C ILE A 240 -4.79 -14.09 0.92
N ILE A 241 -4.51 -13.30 1.94
CA ILE A 241 -5.10 -13.35 3.27
C ILE A 241 -5.91 -12.09 3.56
N ASN A 242 -6.72 -12.14 4.62
CA ASN A 242 -7.47 -10.99 5.11
C ASN A 242 -7.32 -10.92 6.64
N THR A 243 -6.32 -10.18 7.10
CA THR A 243 -5.91 -10.14 8.50
C THR A 243 -5.76 -8.68 8.96
N PRO A 244 -6.80 -8.08 9.57
CA PRO A 244 -6.75 -6.68 10.01
C PRO A 244 -5.90 -6.48 11.28
N ILE A 245 -5.63 -7.54 12.04
CA ILE A 245 -4.81 -7.47 13.25
C ILE A 245 -3.64 -8.43 13.16
N LYS A 246 -2.44 -7.89 13.37
CA LYS A 246 -1.18 -8.65 13.45
C LYS A 246 -0.58 -8.42 14.82
N ALA A 247 0.03 -9.45 15.39
CA ALA A 247 0.73 -9.34 16.67
C ALA A 247 2.03 -10.14 16.61
N SER A 248 3.00 -9.73 17.41
CA SER A 248 4.28 -10.41 17.52
C SER A 248 4.84 -10.27 18.92
N VAL A 249 5.48 -11.34 19.41
CA VAL A 249 6.34 -11.27 20.59
C VAL A 249 7.77 -11.23 20.07
N GLU A 250 8.33 -10.03 20.05
CA GLU A 250 9.67 -9.77 19.52
C GLU A 250 10.76 -10.29 20.46
N PRO A 251 11.99 -10.51 19.95
CA PRO A 251 13.14 -10.83 20.78
C PRO A 251 13.29 -9.83 21.94
N GLY A 252 13.49 -10.33 23.16
CA GLY A 252 13.49 -9.52 24.39
C GLY A 252 12.13 -9.40 25.08
N GLY A 253 11.07 -9.99 24.52
CA GLY A 253 9.76 -10.10 25.17
C GLY A 253 8.82 -8.93 24.89
N VAL A 254 9.23 -7.97 24.06
CA VAL A 254 8.39 -6.86 23.60
C VAL A 254 7.20 -7.42 22.82
N ARG A 255 6.00 -6.96 23.13
CA ARG A 255 4.75 -7.40 22.53
C ARG A 255 4.21 -6.30 21.64
N LEU A 256 4.26 -6.50 20.34
CA LEU A 256 3.77 -5.53 19.36
C LEU A 256 2.42 -5.98 18.79
N VAL A 257 1.52 -5.03 18.58
CA VAL A 257 0.28 -5.23 17.84
C VAL A 257 0.13 -4.15 16.77
N GLU A 258 -0.35 -4.52 15.59
CA GLU A 258 -0.68 -3.61 14.50
C GLU A 258 -2.13 -3.88 14.10
N VAL A 259 -2.99 -2.87 14.23
CA VAL A 259 -4.42 -2.98 13.96
C VAL A 259 -4.82 -2.02 12.84
N HIS A 260 -5.42 -2.58 11.80
CA HIS A 260 -6.04 -1.89 10.68
C HIS A 260 -7.55 -1.96 10.78
N GLN A 261 -8.23 -1.06 10.09
CA GLN A 261 -9.66 -1.19 9.90
C GLN A 261 -9.99 -2.46 9.05
N PRO A 262 -10.93 -3.32 9.47
CA PRO A 262 -11.35 -4.46 8.68
C PRO A 262 -12.04 -4.04 7.38
N LEU A 263 -12.00 -4.91 6.38
CA LEU A 263 -12.72 -4.68 5.13
C LEU A 263 -14.24 -4.70 5.35
N SER A 264 -14.90 -3.63 4.94
CA SER A 264 -16.36 -3.57 4.81
C SER A 264 -16.88 -4.74 3.96
N LYS A 265 -18.08 -5.23 4.29
CA LYS A 265 -18.82 -6.22 3.51
C LYS A 265 -19.95 -5.58 2.70
N ASN A 266 -20.52 -4.48 3.19
CA ASN A 266 -21.64 -3.77 2.57
C ASN A 266 -21.32 -2.29 2.32
N ILE A 267 -22.02 -1.70 1.34
CA ILE A 267 -21.99 -0.27 1.04
C ILE A 267 -22.74 0.44 2.18
N GLY A 268 -22.01 1.01 3.14
CA GLY A 268 -22.56 1.65 4.33
C GLY A 268 -21.95 1.18 5.64
N ASP A 269 -21.16 0.11 5.63
CA ASP A 269 -20.38 -0.26 6.82
C ASP A 269 -19.36 0.83 7.13
N ASP A 270 -19.27 1.24 8.40
CA ASP A 270 -18.17 2.04 8.90
C ASP A 270 -17.04 1.12 9.41
N PRO A 271 -15.90 1.03 8.70
CA PRO A 271 -14.83 0.13 9.04
C PRO A 271 -14.09 0.53 10.33
N GLN A 272 -14.29 1.75 10.86
CA GLN A 272 -13.76 2.13 12.17
C GLN A 272 -14.45 1.37 13.31
N VAL A 273 -15.75 1.08 13.19
CA VAL A 273 -16.54 0.45 14.26
C VAL A 273 -16.87 -1.02 13.99
N LEU A 274 -16.55 -1.53 12.80
CA LEU A 274 -16.73 -2.96 12.48
C LEU A 274 -15.97 -3.86 13.48
N PRO A 275 -16.55 -4.98 13.93
CA PRO A 275 -15.89 -5.88 14.87
C PRO A 275 -14.71 -6.60 14.21
N ILE A 276 -13.62 -6.75 14.95
CA ILE A 276 -12.47 -7.57 14.58
C ILE A 276 -12.56 -8.89 15.34
N VAL A 277 -12.81 -9.99 14.63
CA VAL A 277 -12.85 -11.33 15.23
C VAL A 277 -11.43 -11.82 15.46
N LEU A 278 -11.07 -12.06 16.73
CA LEU A 278 -9.77 -12.60 17.11
C LEU A 278 -9.77 -14.12 16.98
N ASN A 279 -8.75 -14.69 16.34
CA ASN A 279 -8.53 -16.13 16.38
C ASN A 279 -7.90 -16.55 17.73
N GLY A 280 -7.84 -17.86 17.99
CA GLY A 280 -7.30 -18.39 19.26
C GLY A 280 -5.93 -17.82 19.65
N PRO A 281 -4.91 -17.82 18.76
CA PRO A 281 -3.61 -17.23 19.05
C PRO A 281 -3.66 -15.73 19.39
N MET A 282 -4.47 -14.95 18.67
CA MET A 282 -4.61 -13.51 18.94
C MET A 282 -5.35 -13.23 20.25
N GLN A 283 -6.38 -14.03 20.55
CA GLN A 283 -7.08 -13.98 21.83
C GLN A 283 -6.11 -14.29 22.98
N ALA A 284 -5.31 -15.35 22.85
CA ALA A 284 -4.27 -15.68 23.82
C ALA A 284 -3.20 -14.58 23.94
N PHE A 285 -2.84 -13.91 22.84
CA PHE A 285 -1.93 -12.76 22.88
C PHE A 285 -2.53 -11.59 23.66
N LYS A 286 -3.81 -11.26 23.43
CA LYS A 286 -4.54 -10.19 24.13
C LYS A 286 -4.68 -10.47 25.62
N ASP A 287 -5.03 -11.71 25.99
CA ASP A 287 -5.31 -12.11 27.38
C ASP A 287 -4.05 -12.43 28.20
N ALA A 288 -2.88 -12.45 27.56
CA ALA A 288 -1.63 -12.76 28.24
C ALA A 288 -1.31 -11.73 29.35
N PRO A 289 -0.78 -12.16 30.50
CA PRO A 289 -0.44 -11.26 31.61
C PRO A 289 0.69 -10.28 31.26
N GLN A 290 1.47 -10.54 30.22
CA GLN A 290 2.51 -9.64 29.71
C GLN A 290 1.95 -8.57 28.77
N THR A 291 0.67 -8.66 28.36
CA THR A 291 0.01 -7.65 27.53
C THR A 291 -0.67 -6.63 28.42
N ASP A 292 -0.43 -5.35 28.17
CA ASP A 292 -1.18 -4.25 28.78
C ASP A 292 -2.57 -4.20 28.15
N ALA A 293 -3.60 -4.53 28.95
CA ALA A 293 -4.96 -4.63 28.46
C ALA A 293 -5.53 -3.26 28.05
N ALA A 294 -5.14 -2.18 28.73
CA ALA A 294 -5.64 -0.83 28.44
C ALA A 294 -5.02 -0.31 27.13
N VAL A 295 -3.72 -0.49 26.94
CA VAL A 295 -3.05 -0.11 25.68
C VAL A 295 -3.57 -0.98 24.53
N MET A 296 -3.73 -2.29 24.74
CA MET A 296 -4.28 -3.19 23.72
C MET A 296 -5.69 -2.78 23.29
N GLU A 297 -6.58 -2.42 24.23
CA GLU A 297 -7.92 -1.93 23.90
C GLU A 297 -7.86 -0.63 23.12
N HIS A 298 -7.04 0.33 23.56
CA HIS A 298 -6.86 1.59 22.87
C HIS A 298 -6.37 1.40 21.42
N VAL A 299 -5.44 0.48 21.17
CA VAL A 299 -4.96 0.20 19.81
C VAL A 299 -6.06 -0.44 18.94
N MET A 300 -6.89 -1.31 19.52
CA MET A 300 -8.05 -1.90 18.83
C MET A 300 -9.14 -0.87 18.49
N GLU A 301 -9.26 0.19 19.29
CA GLU A 301 -10.16 1.32 19.05
C GLU A 301 -9.62 2.28 18.00
N VAL A 302 -8.34 2.68 18.11
CA VAL A 302 -7.71 3.68 17.23
C VAL A 302 -7.49 3.14 15.82
N ARG A 303 -6.99 1.90 15.69
CA ARG A 303 -6.74 1.25 14.39
C ARG A 303 -5.85 2.08 13.46
N SER A 304 -4.74 2.59 13.99
CA SER A 304 -3.83 3.49 13.26
C SER A 304 -3.08 2.83 12.11
N GLY A 305 -3.14 1.50 11.98
CA GLY A 305 -2.36 0.74 10.98
C GLY A 305 -0.86 0.69 11.26
N MET A 306 -0.42 1.14 12.44
CA MET A 306 0.99 1.15 12.87
C MET A 306 1.22 0.15 14.02
N PRO A 307 2.40 -0.51 14.09
CA PRO A 307 2.78 -1.30 15.24
C PRO A 307 2.85 -0.46 16.52
N VAL A 308 2.27 -0.96 17.61
CA VAL A 308 2.30 -0.36 18.95
C VAL A 308 2.77 -1.38 19.96
N ASP A 309 3.64 -0.94 20.87
CA ASP A 309 4.09 -1.73 22.02
C ASP A 309 2.98 -1.81 23.07
N VAL A 310 2.49 -3.04 23.29
CA VAL A 310 1.48 -3.39 24.30
C VAL A 310 2.11 -4.22 25.42
N THR A 311 3.42 -4.16 25.61
CA THR A 311 4.10 -4.83 26.72
C THR A 311 3.68 -4.17 28.03
N ARG A 312 3.21 -4.99 28.98
CA ARG A 312 2.94 -4.54 30.33
C ARG A 312 4.24 -4.11 31.00
N GLN A 313 4.36 -2.82 31.26
CA GLN A 313 5.45 -2.27 32.04
C GLN A 313 5.26 -2.69 33.51
N ALA A 314 6.36 -3.04 34.20
CA ALA A 314 6.28 -3.25 35.64
C ALA A 314 5.87 -1.91 36.30
N GLU A 315 4.90 -1.95 37.21
CA GLU A 315 4.57 -0.76 38.02
C GLU A 315 5.84 -0.26 38.68
N ALA A 316 6.21 1.00 38.41
CA ALA A 316 7.30 1.64 39.11
C ALA A 316 6.95 1.60 40.61
N LYS A 317 7.77 0.90 41.41
CA LYS A 317 7.64 0.98 42.87
C LYS A 317 7.66 2.48 43.24
N PRO A 318 6.69 2.98 44.02
CA PRO A 318 6.74 4.36 44.46
C PRO A 318 8.09 4.57 45.14
N GLN A 319 8.86 5.55 44.66
CA GLN A 319 10.07 5.98 45.34
C GLN A 319 9.62 6.42 46.74
N SER A 320 10.04 5.68 47.76
CA SER A 320 9.93 6.14 49.14
C SER A 320 10.72 7.44 49.26
N LEU A 321 10.02 8.54 49.51
CA LEU A 321 10.61 9.83 49.90
C LEU A 321 11.37 9.69 51.23
#